data_AF-A0A520Y9B5-F1
#
_entry.id   AF-A0A520Y9B5-F1
#
_cell.length_a   1.000
_cell.length_b   1.000
_cell.length_c   1.000
_cell.angle_alpha   90.00
_cell.angle_beta   90.00
_cell.angle_gamma   90.00
#
_symmetry.space_group_name_H-M   'P 1'
#
loop_
_entity.id
_entity.type
_entity.pdbx_description
1 polymer ?
#
loop_
_entity_poly.entity_id
_entity_poly.type
_entity_poly.pdbx_seq_one_letter_code
_entity_poly.pdbx_strand_id
1 'polypeptide(L)'
;MNETLFIAYFVIWFALAIGNFLLFRGKDPAFRKRWHRPVAVVNSLIIGGMIVLMVALMGDWRATAIFAAAALFFVWLAAFRTRVCPGCGKFAQPRNLITPEKFCSKCGTALE
;
A
#
# COMPACT_ATOMS: atom_id res chain seq x y z
N MET A 1 6.64 23.22 -9.26
CA MET A 1 6.40 21.77 -9.43
C MET A 1 6.15 21.53 -10.91
N ASN A 2 6.83 20.55 -11.54
CA ASN A 2 6.66 20.28 -12.96
C ASN A 2 5.27 19.67 -13.20
N GLU A 3 4.41 20.39 -13.93
CA GLU A 3 3.02 20.00 -14.21
C GLU A 3 2.94 18.59 -14.83
N THR A 4 3.87 18.26 -15.73
CA THR A 4 3.97 16.94 -16.36
C THR A 4 4.19 15.83 -15.35
N LEU A 5 5.06 16.03 -14.35
CA LEU A 5 5.33 15.02 -13.30
C LEU A 5 4.11 14.83 -12.40
N PHE A 6 3.39 15.90 -12.12
CA PHE A 6 2.17 15.84 -11.31
C PHE A 6 1.05 15.08 -12.03
N ILE A 7 0.83 15.36 -13.32
CA ILE A 7 -0.15 14.62 -14.13
C ILE A 7 0.26 13.13 -14.23
N ALA A 8 1.53 12.84 -14.52
CA ALA A 8 2.04 11.48 -14.59
C ALA A 8 1.84 10.72 -13.28
N TYR A 9 2.07 11.37 -12.13
CA TYR A 9 1.81 10.80 -10.81
C TYR A 9 0.36 10.37 -10.65
N PHE A 10 -0.61 11.22 -10.98
CA PHE A 10 -2.03 10.88 -10.88
C PHE A 10 -2.43 9.76 -11.84
N VAL A 11 -1.93 9.76 -13.08
CA VAL A 11 -2.21 8.70 -14.05
C VAL A 11 -1.70 7.35 -13.54
N ILE A 12 -0.46 7.29 -13.04
CA ILE A 12 0.13 6.07 -12.47
C ILE A 12 -0.65 5.64 -11.23
N TRP A 13 -1.00 6.58 -10.35
CA TRP A 13 -1.79 6.28 -9.16
C TRP A 13 -3.15 5.66 -9.49
N PHE A 14 -3.88 6.23 -10.46
CA PHE A 14 -5.15 5.67 -10.94
C PHE A 14 -4.97 4.30 -11.59
N ALA A 15 -3.94 4.12 -12.42
CA ALA A 15 -3.64 2.84 -13.05
C ALA A 15 -3.35 1.75 -12.00
N LEU A 16 -2.59 2.06 -10.95
CA LEU A 16 -2.32 1.15 -9.85
C LEU A 16 -3.58 0.85 -9.03
N ALA A 17 -4.41 1.85 -8.74
CA ALA A 17 -5.66 1.66 -7.99
C ALA A 17 -6.62 0.72 -8.74
N ILE A 18 -6.85 0.98 -10.04
CA ILE A 18 -7.70 0.15 -10.89
C ILE A 18 -7.08 -1.23 -11.09
N GLY A 19 -5.78 -1.30 -11.40
CA GLY A 19 -5.07 -2.57 -11.59
C GLY A 19 -5.14 -3.45 -10.36
N ASN A 20 -4.94 -2.87 -9.17
CA ASN A 20 -5.05 -3.59 -7.90
C ASN A 20 -6.48 -4.10 -7.64
N PHE A 21 -7.50 -3.27 -7.92
CA PHE A 21 -8.89 -3.69 -7.83
C PHE A 21 -9.20 -4.86 -8.76
N LEU A 22 -8.82 -4.77 -10.03
CA LEU A 22 -9.04 -5.82 -11.02
C LEU A 22 -8.28 -7.10 -10.69
N LEU A 23 -7.03 -6.99 -10.23
CA LEU A 23 -6.18 -8.13 -9.88
C LEU A 23 -6.79 -8.99 -8.76
N PHE A 24 -7.38 -8.35 -7.74
CA PHE A 24 -7.93 -9.05 -6.58
C PHE A 24 -9.45 -9.32 -6.67
N ARG A 25 -10.16 -8.73 -7.64
CA ARG A 25 -11.60 -8.93 -7.83
C ARG A 25 -11.91 -10.40 -8.14
N GLY A 26 -12.83 -10.99 -7.37
CA GLY A 26 -13.26 -12.38 -7.54
C GLY A 26 -12.20 -13.45 -7.25
N LYS A 27 -11.00 -13.09 -6.79
CA LYS A 27 -9.94 -14.05 -6.46
C LYS A 27 -10.12 -14.65 -5.07
N ASP A 28 -9.72 -15.92 -4.95
CA ASP A 28 -9.75 -16.68 -3.71
C ASP A 28 -8.90 -16.05 -2.59
N PRO A 29 -9.26 -16.28 -1.31
CA PRO A 29 -8.49 -15.79 -0.17
C PRO A 29 -7.01 -16.20 -0.21
N ALA A 30 -6.70 -17.42 -0.67
CA ALA A 30 -5.34 -17.91 -0.80
C ALA A 30 -4.52 -17.12 -1.84
N PHE A 31 -5.13 -16.80 -2.99
CA PHE A 31 -4.49 -15.96 -4.01
C PHE A 31 -4.22 -14.56 -3.47
N ARG A 32 -5.20 -13.97 -2.79
CA ARG A 32 -5.07 -12.65 -2.15
C ARG A 32 -3.95 -12.65 -1.13
N LYS A 33 -3.86 -13.66 -0.24
CA LYS A 33 -2.81 -13.76 0.78
C LYS A 33 -1.41 -13.86 0.15
N ARG A 34 -1.26 -14.66 -0.92
CA ARG A 34 0.00 -14.85 -1.63
C ARG A 34 0.47 -13.57 -2.35
N TRP A 35 -0.44 -12.89 -3.04
CA TRP A 35 -0.08 -11.75 -3.90
C TRP A 35 -0.19 -10.40 -3.23
N HIS A 36 -0.84 -10.29 -2.06
CA HIS A 36 -1.00 -9.02 -1.36
C HIS A 36 0.33 -8.34 -1.06
N ARG A 37 1.25 -9.05 -0.39
CA ARG A 37 2.54 -8.49 0.01
C ARG A 37 3.37 -7.98 -1.16
N PRO A 38 3.68 -8.79 -2.20
CA PRO A 38 4.49 -8.29 -3.32
C PRO A 38 3.81 -7.13 -4.05
N VAL A 39 2.49 -7.19 -4.26
CA VAL A 39 1.75 -6.10 -4.92
C VAL A 39 1.74 -4.83 -4.06
N ALA A 40 1.54 -4.95 -2.75
CA ALA A 40 1.58 -3.82 -1.83
C ALA A 40 2.96 -3.15 -1.81
N VAL A 41 4.04 -3.94 -1.75
CA VAL A 41 5.42 -3.41 -1.80
C VAL A 41 5.67 -2.67 -3.12
N VAL A 42 5.36 -3.29 -4.25
CA VAL A 42 5.56 -2.68 -5.58
C VAL A 42 4.76 -1.38 -5.71
N ASN A 43 3.47 -1.39 -5.36
CA ASN A 43 2.62 -0.21 -5.44
C ASN A 43 3.12 0.92 -4.52
N SER A 44 3.48 0.60 -3.27
CA SER A 44 3.99 1.58 -2.31
C SER A 44 5.36 2.14 -2.71
N LEU A 45 6.24 1.33 -3.31
CA LEU A 45 7.53 1.81 -3.82
C LEU A 45 7.36 2.72 -5.03
N ILE A 46 6.44 2.40 -5.95
CA ILE A 46 6.17 3.27 -7.11
C ILE A 46 5.60 4.61 -6.64
N ILE A 47 4.53 4.59 -5.84
CA ILE A 47 3.86 5.82 -5.39
C ILE A 47 4.76 6.64 -4.46
N GLY A 48 5.36 6.00 -3.46
CA GLY A 48 6.26 6.64 -2.50
C GLY A 48 7.54 7.13 -3.17
N GLY A 49 8.14 6.32 -4.03
CA GLY A 49 9.35 6.68 -4.78
C GLY A 49 9.13 7.87 -5.71
N MET A 50 7.99 7.94 -6.40
CA MET A 50 7.64 9.10 -7.21
C MET A 50 7.48 10.38 -6.38
N ILE A 51 6.80 10.32 -5.22
CA ILE A 51 6.68 11.49 -4.32
C ILE A 51 8.06 11.95 -3.86
N VAL A 52 8.89 11.02 -3.39
CA VAL A 52 10.25 11.34 -2.92
C VAL A 52 11.08 11.94 -4.03
N LEU A 53 11.02 11.39 -5.25
CA LEU A 53 11.71 11.94 -6.41
C LEU A 53 11.22 13.36 -6.74
N MET A 54 9.91 13.60 -6.75
CA MET A 54 9.36 14.93 -7.04
C MET A 54 9.82 15.97 -6.02
N VAL A 55 9.86 15.62 -4.73
CA VAL A 55 10.35 16.51 -3.66
C VAL A 55 11.86 16.70 -3.78
N ALA A 56 12.62 15.64 -4.09
CA ALA A 56 14.05 15.71 -4.29
C ALA A 56 14.42 16.64 -5.45
N LEU A 57 13.67 16.61 -6.56
CA LEU A 57 13.87 17.50 -7.70
C LEU A 57 13.58 18.98 -7.38
N MET A 58 12.90 19.29 -6.28
CA MET A 58 12.73 20.67 -5.80
C MET A 58 13.94 21.20 -5.02
N GLY A 59 14.91 20.34 -4.69
CA GLY A 59 16.13 20.71 -3.98
C GLY A 59 16.00 20.83 -2.46
N ASP A 60 14.83 20.51 -1.89
CA ASP A 60 14.63 20.52 -0.43
C ASP A 60 14.97 19.14 0.17
N TRP A 61 16.21 18.99 0.66
CA TRP A 61 16.67 17.75 1.27
C TRP A 61 16.01 17.43 2.62
N ARG A 62 15.52 18.43 3.35
CA ARG A 62 14.79 18.18 4.61
C ARG A 62 13.43 17.58 4.30
N ALA A 63 12.69 18.18 3.37
CA ALA A 63 11.43 17.64 2.90
C ALA A 63 11.63 16.24 2.30
N THR A 64 12.66 16.05 1.47
CA THR A 64 12.98 14.76 0.86
C THR A 64 13.17 13.66 1.91
N ALA A 65 13.95 13.94 2.96
CA ALA A 65 14.18 12.97 4.04
C ALA A 65 12.88 12.62 4.79
N ILE A 66 12.03 13.61 5.08
CA ILE A 66 10.73 13.40 5.73
C ILE A 66 9.82 12.53 4.87
N PHE A 67 9.68 12.85 3.58
CA PHE A 67 8.85 12.08 2.65
C PHE A 67 9.41 10.68 2.39
N ALA A 68 10.74 10.51 2.38
CA ALA A 68 11.37 9.20 2.27
C ALA A 68 11.07 8.32 3.49
N ALA A 69 11.21 8.87 4.70
CA ALA A 69 10.84 8.17 5.93
C ALA A 69 9.35 7.80 5.95
N ALA A 70 8.48 8.72 5.53
CA ALA A 70 7.04 8.46 5.41
C ALA A 70 6.75 7.35 4.39
N ALA A 71 7.38 7.38 3.21
CA ALA A 71 7.22 6.35 2.19
C ALA A 71 7.62 4.96 2.71
N LEU A 72 8.75 4.84 3.40
CA LEU A 72 9.19 3.59 4.02
C LEU A 72 8.22 3.11 5.11
N PHE A 73 7.70 4.03 5.93
CA PHE A 73 6.68 3.71 6.92
C PHE A 73 5.39 3.17 6.27
N PHE A 74 4.93 3.77 5.18
CA PHE A 74 3.76 3.29 4.44
C PHE A 74 4.00 1.95 3.76
N VAL A 75 5.19 1.70 3.21
CA VAL A 75 5.58 0.37 2.71
C VAL A 75 5.50 -0.65 3.84
N TRP A 76 6.05 -0.32 5.01
CA TRP A 76 6.01 -1.22 6.18
C TRP A 76 4.56 -1.52 6.60
N LEU A 77 3.70 -0.50 6.69
CA LEU A 77 2.30 -0.65 7.06
C LEU A 77 1.52 -1.48 6.02
N ALA A 78 1.68 -1.16 4.74
CA ALA A 78 0.96 -1.82 3.64
C ALA A 78 1.38 -3.28 3.48
N ALA A 79 2.68 -3.59 3.58
CA ALA A 79 3.20 -4.93 3.31
C ALA A 79 3.21 -5.86 4.54
N PHE A 80 3.54 -5.35 5.72
CA PHE A 80 3.78 -6.19 6.90
C PHE A 80 2.67 -6.12 7.94
N ARG A 81 1.92 -5.02 8.01
CA ARG A 81 0.85 -4.86 9.00
C ARG A 81 -0.52 -5.20 8.47
N THR A 82 -0.75 -5.04 7.16
CA THR A 82 -1.99 -5.45 6.52
C THR A 82 -2.03 -6.97 6.38
N ARG A 83 -3.07 -7.61 6.93
CA ARG A 83 -3.28 -9.06 6.85
C ARG A 83 -4.41 -9.38 5.88
N VAL A 84 -4.36 -10.54 5.26
CA VAL A 84 -5.47 -11.06 4.44
C VAL A 84 -6.16 -12.15 5.22
N CYS A 85 -7.47 -11.98 5.45
CA CYS A 85 -8.27 -12.99 6.13
C CYS A 85 -8.28 -14.31 5.33
N PRO A 86 -7.93 -15.45 5.93
CA PRO A 86 -7.91 -16.74 5.23
C PRO A 86 -9.32 -17.24 4.88
N GLY A 87 -10.35 -16.86 5.65
CA GLY A 87 -11.73 -17.28 5.40
C GLY A 87 -12.40 -16.51 4.27
N CYS A 88 -12.45 -15.17 4.37
CA CYS A 88 -13.21 -14.34 3.41
C CYS A 88 -12.36 -13.49 2.46
N GLY A 89 -11.02 -13.53 2.57
CA GLY A 89 -10.12 -12.77 1.69
C GLY A 89 -10.19 -11.25 1.87
N LYS A 90 -10.76 -10.75 2.98
CA LYS A 90 -10.77 -9.32 3.32
C LYS A 90 -9.36 -8.88 3.76
N PHE A 91 -8.92 -7.74 3.22
CA PHE A 91 -7.74 -7.03 3.74
C PHE A 91 -8.10 -6.40 5.08
N ALA A 92 -7.43 -6.83 6.15
CA ALA A 92 -7.56 -6.33 7.49
C ALA A 92 -6.34 -5.45 7.81
N GLN A 93 -6.56 -4.14 7.80
CA GLN A 93 -5.58 -3.19 8.32
C GLN A 93 -5.76 -3.07 9.84
N PRO A 94 -4.67 -2.99 10.62
CA PRO A 94 -4.79 -2.86 12.05
C PRO A 94 -5.41 -1.51 12.41
N ARG A 95 -6.47 -1.52 13.20
CA ARG A 95 -7.04 -0.30 13.82
C ARG A 95 -6.09 0.34 14.83
N ASN A 96 -5.25 -0.46 15.47
CA ASN A 96 -4.24 -0.02 16.41
C ASN A 96 -2.89 -0.66 16.06
N LEU A 97 -1.83 0.15 16.02
CA LEU A 97 -0.46 -0.31 15.78
C LEU A 97 0.10 -1.15 16.93
N ILE A 98 -0.45 -1.02 18.14
CA ILE A 98 0.00 -1.72 19.34
C ILE A 98 -0.73 -3.07 19.49
N THR A 99 -2.06 -3.06 19.36
CA THR A 99 -2.91 -4.23 19.53
C THR A 99 -3.52 -4.66 18.18
N PRO A 100 -2.82 -5.53 17.41
CA PRO A 100 -3.35 -5.99 16.13
C PRO A 100 -4.63 -6.81 16.31
N GLU A 101 -5.54 -6.68 15.36
CA GLU A 101 -6.80 -7.44 15.36
C GLU A 101 -6.52 -8.94 15.25
N LYS A 102 -7.08 -9.72 16.18
CA LYS A 102 -6.96 -11.19 16.18
C LYS A 102 -7.99 -11.87 15.28
N PHE A 103 -9.09 -11.19 14.97
CA PHE A 103 -10.23 -11.75 14.25
C PHE A 103 -10.67 -10.85 13.11
N CYS A 104 -11.18 -11.44 12.03
CA CYS A 104 -11.69 -10.70 10.89
C CYS A 104 -13.03 -10.03 11.22
N SER A 105 -13.09 -8.71 11.04
CA SER A 105 -14.33 -7.92 11.22
C SER A 105 -15.48 -8.26 10.27
N LYS A 106 -15.26 -9.08 9.22
CA LYS A 106 -16.33 -9.50 8.29
C LYS A 106 -16.87 -10.89 8.61
N CYS A 107 -16.01 -11.85 8.94
CA CYS A 107 -16.39 -13.26 9.06
C CYS A 107 -15.96 -13.93 10.38
N GLY A 108 -15.32 -13.22 11.31
CA GLY A 108 -14.90 -13.75 12.60
C GLY A 108 -13.70 -14.71 12.58
N THR A 109 -13.21 -15.12 11.41
CA THR A 109 -12.04 -16.00 11.29
C THR A 109 -10.80 -15.36 11.90
N ALA A 110 -10.00 -16.16 12.62
CA ALA A 110 -8.72 -15.71 13.17
C ALA A 110 -7.78 -15.20 12.06
N LEU A 111 -7.12 -14.06 12.31
CA LEU A 111 -6.16 -13.44 11.41
C LEU A 111 -4.75 -13.91 11.79
N GLU A 112 -4.27 -14.94 11.10
CA GLU A 112 -2.87 -15.39 11.16
C GLU A 112 -1.93 -14.43 10.40
#